data_AF-A0A6N4E6F6-F1
#
_entry.id   AF-A0A6N4E6F6-F1
#
_cell.length_a   1.000
_cell.length_b   1.000
_cell.length_c   1.000
_cell.angle_alpha   90.00
_cell.angle_beta   90.00
_cell.angle_gamma   90.00
#
_symmetry.space_group_name_H-M   'P 1'
#
loop_
_entity.id
_entity.type
_entity.pdbx_description
1 polymer ?
#
loop_
_entity_poly.entity_id
_entity_poly.type
_entity_poly.pdbx_seq_one_letter_code
_entity_poly.pdbx_strand_id
1 'polypeptide(L)'
;MEIFFRRLPDDVGRREFLEFLLEGMKRHWIPFLNTTEGRLSGFQILQITDAERQTVEFHGLCDIEPASAAAAIRRLNGRHFKGKAVEVHKVVRRSALRDRRHQRPPEQQTLTAMESEAKAVSPR
;
A
#
# COMPACT_ATOMS: atom_id res chain seq x y z
N MET A 1 6.29 -8.69 9.68
CA MET A 1 6.60 -7.71 8.61
C MET A 1 5.28 -7.19 8.07
N GLU A 2 5.16 -5.87 7.95
CA GLU A 2 3.93 -5.26 7.44
C GLU A 2 3.90 -5.22 5.92
N ILE A 3 2.79 -5.68 5.34
CA ILE A 3 2.44 -5.49 3.93
C ILE A 3 1.15 -4.69 3.81
N PHE A 4 1.07 -3.87 2.77
CA PHE A 4 -0.05 -2.98 2.50
C PHE A 4 -0.71 -3.33 1.17
N PHE A 5 -2.03 -3.47 1.20
CA PHE A 5 -2.90 -3.70 0.06
C PHE A 5 -3.60 -2.38 -0.29
N ARG A 6 -3.40 -1.89 -1.51
CA ARG A 6 -4.12 -0.73 -2.04
C ARG A 6 -5.25 -1.14 -2.94
N ARG A 7 -6.26 -0.25 -3.01
CA ARG A 7 -7.39 -0.34 -3.94
C ARG A 7 -8.20 -1.62 -3.76
N LEU A 8 -8.51 -1.97 -2.52
CA LEU A 8 -9.52 -3.00 -2.29
C LEU A 8 -10.88 -2.55 -2.89
N PRO A 9 -11.74 -3.50 -3.25
CA PRO A 9 -13.16 -3.25 -3.49
C PRO A 9 -13.82 -2.60 -2.28
N ASP A 10 -14.88 -1.85 -2.52
CA ASP A 10 -15.71 -1.19 -1.49
C ASP A 10 -16.57 -2.17 -0.68
N ASP A 11 -16.89 -3.31 -1.26
CA ASP A 11 -17.63 -4.41 -0.63
C ASP A 11 -16.70 -5.47 0.01
N VAL A 12 -15.47 -5.10 0.36
CA VAL A 12 -14.47 -6.05 0.87
C VAL A 12 -14.89 -6.64 2.23
N GLY A 13 -15.14 -7.95 2.26
CA GLY A 13 -15.40 -8.71 3.48
C GLY A 13 -14.11 -9.19 4.16
N ARG A 14 -14.10 -9.23 5.50
CA ARG A 14 -12.96 -9.74 6.29
C ARG A 14 -12.55 -11.17 5.91
N ARG A 15 -13.54 -12.07 5.75
CA ARG A 15 -13.30 -13.49 5.43
C ARG A 15 -12.71 -13.65 4.03
N GLU A 16 -13.32 -13.02 3.04
CA GLU A 16 -12.89 -13.08 1.63
C GLU A 16 -11.48 -12.49 1.46
N PHE A 17 -11.20 -11.37 2.14
CA PHE A 17 -9.88 -10.78 2.14
C PHE A 17 -8.84 -11.70 2.79
N LEU A 18 -9.18 -12.34 3.91
CA LEU A 18 -8.32 -13.31 4.57
C LEU A 18 -8.03 -14.52 3.67
N GLU A 19 -9.04 -15.07 2.99
CA GLU A 19 -8.90 -16.18 2.05
C GLU A 19 -7.97 -15.80 0.89
N PHE A 20 -8.17 -14.62 0.29
CA PHE A 20 -7.32 -14.07 -0.76
C PHE A 20 -5.87 -13.89 -0.31
N LEU A 21 -5.67 -13.36 0.90
CA LEU A 21 -4.35 -13.19 1.50
C LEU A 21 -3.64 -14.53 1.72
N LEU A 22 -4.33 -15.49 2.35
CA LEU A 22 -3.78 -16.81 2.63
C LEU A 22 -3.40 -17.55 1.35
N GLU A 23 -4.16 -17.39 0.27
CA GLU A 23 -3.83 -17.98 -1.03
C GLU A 23 -2.49 -17.47 -1.59
N GLY A 24 -2.18 -16.19 -1.37
CA GLY A 24 -0.87 -15.61 -1.72
C GLY A 24 0.28 -16.17 -0.89
N MET A 25 0.00 -16.65 0.32
CA MET A 25 0.98 -17.20 1.27
C MET A 25 1.23 -18.72 1.07
N LYS A 26 0.40 -19.44 0.30
CA LYS A 26 0.53 -20.90 0.10
C LYS A 26 1.75 -21.32 -0.72
N ARG A 27 2.29 -22.51 -0.47
CA ARG A 27 3.40 -23.09 -1.25
C ARG A 27 2.87 -23.92 -2.45
N HIS A 28 2.53 -23.26 -3.56
CA HIS A 28 1.89 -23.92 -4.72
C HIS A 28 2.75 -24.89 -5.55
N TRP A 29 4.04 -25.08 -5.24
CA TRP A 29 4.92 -25.98 -6.03
C TRP A 29 4.96 -27.43 -5.53
N ILE A 30 4.33 -27.72 -4.39
CA ILE A 30 4.23 -29.10 -3.88
C ILE A 30 2.77 -29.52 -3.98
N PRO A 31 2.39 -30.37 -4.96
CA PRO A 31 1.06 -30.93 -4.98
C PRO A 31 0.81 -31.66 -3.65
N PHE A 32 -0.38 -31.47 -3.07
CA PHE A 32 -0.84 -32.06 -1.80
C PHE A 32 -0.38 -31.39 -0.48
N LEU A 33 0.54 -30.42 -0.49
CA LEU A 33 0.89 -29.66 0.74
C LEU A 33 0.21 -28.28 0.74
N ASN A 34 -0.95 -28.19 1.39
CA ASN A 34 -1.64 -26.93 1.68
C ASN A 34 -0.97 -26.19 2.86
N THR A 35 0.36 -26.19 2.91
CA THR A 35 1.12 -25.57 4.00
C THR A 35 1.36 -24.10 3.68
N THR A 36 0.77 -23.23 4.49
CA THR A 36 1.12 -21.81 4.53
C THR A 36 2.54 -21.71 5.09
N GLU A 37 3.48 -21.10 4.35
CA GLU A 37 4.90 -21.03 4.74
C GLU A 37 5.18 -20.08 5.91
N GLY A 38 4.16 -19.51 6.55
CA GLY A 38 4.37 -18.55 7.61
C GLY A 38 3.10 -18.05 8.26
N ARG A 39 3.33 -17.35 9.37
CA ARG A 39 2.27 -16.89 10.26
C ARG A 39 1.73 -15.52 9.85
N LEU A 40 0.42 -15.42 9.75
CA LEU A 40 -0.32 -14.15 9.80
C LEU A 40 -0.58 -13.81 11.26
N SER A 41 0.05 -12.76 11.77
CA SER A 41 -0.10 -12.32 13.16
C SER A 41 -1.32 -11.42 13.36
N GLY A 42 -1.73 -10.71 12.31
CA GLY A 42 -2.92 -9.86 12.33
C GLY A 42 -3.18 -9.20 11.00
N PHE A 43 -4.43 -8.77 10.79
CA PHE A 43 -4.82 -7.96 9.65
C PHE A 43 -5.96 -7.01 10.00
N GLN A 44 -6.00 -5.90 9.27
CA GLN A 44 -7.07 -4.91 9.33
C GLN A 44 -7.42 -4.39 7.94
N ILE A 45 -8.69 -4.07 7.74
CA ILE A 45 -9.17 -3.33 6.58
C ILE A 45 -9.29 -1.87 7.02
N LEU A 46 -8.69 -0.99 6.25
CA LEU A 46 -8.63 0.44 6.48
C LEU A 46 -9.51 1.16 5.46
N GLN A 47 -10.15 2.24 5.89
CA GLN A 47 -10.93 3.12 5.04
C GLN A 47 -10.31 4.52 5.09
N ILE A 48 -10.10 5.13 3.93
CA ILE A 48 -9.70 6.52 3.80
C ILE A 48 -10.82 7.26 3.08
N THR A 49 -11.33 8.31 3.69
CA THR A 49 -12.36 9.18 3.10
C THR A 49 -11.70 10.49 2.68
N ASP A 50 -11.79 10.81 1.39
CA ASP A 50 -11.47 12.14 0.88
C ASP A 50 -12.73 13.01 1.02
N ALA A 51 -12.68 13.95 1.97
CA ALA A 51 -13.81 14.83 2.25
C ALA A 51 -14.07 15.86 1.14
N GLU A 52 -13.05 16.23 0.36
CA GLU A 52 -13.21 17.19 -0.74
C GLU A 52 -13.85 16.52 -1.95
N ARG A 53 -13.41 15.30 -2.27
CA ARG A 53 -13.89 14.54 -3.43
C ARG A 53 -15.07 13.64 -3.13
N GLN A 54 -15.46 13.51 -1.87
CA GLN A 54 -16.49 12.58 -1.40
C GLN A 54 -16.24 11.14 -1.84
N THR A 55 -14.96 10.75 -1.95
CA THR A 55 -14.55 9.41 -2.35
C THR A 55 -14.07 8.61 -1.15
N VAL A 56 -14.36 7.31 -1.17
CA VAL A 56 -13.92 6.36 -0.15
C VAL A 56 -12.98 5.34 -0.78
N GLU A 57 -11.80 5.16 -0.19
CA GLU A 57 -10.84 4.14 -0.57
C GLU A 57 -10.69 3.09 0.53
N PHE A 58 -10.59 1.81 0.11
CA PHE A 58 -10.38 0.68 1.00
C PHE A 58 -9.00 0.07 0.81
N HIS A 59 -8.36 -0.27 1.93
CA HIS A 59 -7.00 -0.79 1.98
C HIS A 59 -6.88 -1.93 3.00
N GLY A 60 -5.83 -2.72 2.88
CA GLY A 60 -5.51 -3.77 3.85
C GLY A 60 -4.13 -3.54 4.45
N LEU A 61 -4.01 -3.72 5.76
CA LEU A 61 -2.71 -3.76 6.44
C LEU A 61 -2.59 -5.10 7.15
N CYS A 62 -1.51 -5.84 6.85
CA CYS A 62 -1.31 -7.20 7.37
C CYS A 62 0.09 -7.33 7.96
N ASP A 63 0.20 -7.97 9.13
CA ASP A 63 1.48 -8.34 9.72
C ASP A 63 1.75 -9.83 9.51
N ILE A 64 2.77 -10.12 8.70
CA ILE A 64 3.09 -11.46 8.21
C ILE A 64 4.57 -11.74 8.45
N GLU A 65 4.89 -12.99 8.78
CA GLU A 65 6.29 -13.43 8.83
C GLU A 65 7.05 -13.15 7.52
N PRO A 66 8.32 -12.72 7.59
CA PRO A 66 9.05 -12.22 6.41
C PRO A 66 9.07 -13.16 5.20
N ALA A 67 9.23 -14.47 5.41
CA ALA A 67 9.27 -15.46 4.33
C ALA A 67 7.96 -15.49 3.53
N SER A 68 6.82 -15.48 4.23
CA SER A 68 5.49 -15.46 3.62
C SER A 68 5.12 -14.10 3.04
N ALA A 69 5.61 -13.01 3.61
CA ALA A 69 5.32 -11.66 3.15
C ALA A 69 5.85 -11.41 1.73
N ALA A 70 7.08 -11.86 1.44
CA ALA A 70 7.67 -11.75 0.10
C ALA A 70 6.88 -12.56 -0.95
N ALA A 71 6.45 -13.77 -0.59
CA ALA A 71 5.63 -14.62 -1.44
C ALA A 71 4.26 -13.98 -1.73
N ALA A 72 3.59 -13.46 -0.70
CA ALA A 72 2.32 -12.76 -0.82
C ALA A 72 2.43 -11.52 -1.71
N ILE A 73 3.45 -10.68 -1.53
CA ILE A 73 3.69 -9.50 -2.39
C ILE A 73 3.84 -9.94 -3.85
N ARG A 74 4.72 -10.90 -4.12
CA ARG A 74 5.02 -11.35 -5.50
C ARG A 74 3.78 -11.92 -6.20
N ARG A 75 2.92 -12.63 -5.47
CA ARG A 75 1.76 -13.35 -6.05
C ARG A 75 0.48 -12.53 -6.11
N LEU A 76 0.27 -11.64 -5.14
CA LEU A 76 -0.97 -10.89 -5.02
C LEU A 76 -0.88 -9.50 -5.65
N ASN A 77 0.31 -8.93 -5.83
CA ASN A 77 0.45 -7.65 -6.50
C ASN A 77 -0.02 -7.72 -7.96
N GLY A 78 -1.00 -6.90 -8.33
CA GLY A 78 -1.65 -6.90 -9.64
C GLY A 78 -2.73 -7.97 -9.80
N ARG A 79 -2.92 -8.86 -8.82
CA ARG A 79 -3.94 -9.90 -8.89
C ARG A 79 -5.34 -9.29 -8.72
N HIS A 80 -6.33 -9.87 -9.37
CA HIS A 80 -7.71 -9.45 -9.22
C HIS A 80 -8.31 -10.02 -7.94
N PHE A 81 -8.94 -9.16 -7.14
CA PHE A 81 -9.77 -9.49 -6.00
C PHE A 81 -11.14 -8.85 -6.22
N LYS A 82 -12.19 -9.69 -6.31
CA LYS A 82 -13.56 -9.30 -6.69
C LYS A 82 -13.60 -8.40 -7.94
N GLY A 83 -12.86 -8.80 -8.98
CA GLY A 83 -12.82 -8.07 -10.26
C GLY A 83 -11.92 -6.82 -10.28
N LYS A 84 -11.28 -6.45 -9.17
CA LYS A 84 -10.40 -5.27 -9.08
C LYS A 84 -8.94 -5.67 -8.89
N ALA A 85 -8.03 -5.10 -9.68
CA ALA A 85 -6.59 -5.33 -9.52
C ALA A 85 -6.06 -4.63 -8.26
N VAL A 86 -5.55 -5.42 -7.31
CA VAL A 86 -5.00 -4.90 -6.05
C VAL A 86 -3.51 -4.63 -6.16
N GLU A 87 -3.03 -3.64 -5.42
CA GLU A 87 -1.60 -3.32 -5.32
C GLU A 87 -1.06 -3.81 -3.97
N VAL A 88 0.05 -4.55 -3.96
CA VAL A 88 0.59 -5.14 -2.73
C VAL A 88 2.06 -4.79 -2.60
N HIS A 89 2.44 -4.19 -1.48
CA HIS A 89 3.83 -3.82 -1.24
C HIS A 89 4.21 -3.86 0.25
N LYS A 90 5.51 -3.93 0.50
CA LYS A 90 6.07 -3.83 1.85
C LYS A 90 5.84 -2.43 2.42
N VAL A 91 5.41 -2.35 3.67
CA VAL A 91 5.42 -1.09 4.42
C VAL A 91 6.87 -0.76 4.79
N VAL A 92 7.31 0.43 4.42
CA VAL A 92 8.62 0.96 4.81
C VAL A 92 8.41 2.00 5.90
N ARG A 93 8.76 1.65 7.14
CA ARG A 93 8.78 2.61 8.25
C ARG A 93 9.94 3.57 8.04
N ARG A 94 9.64 4.87 7.95
CA ARG A 94 10.63 5.93 7.79
C ARG A 94 10.80 6.62 9.14
N SER A 95 12.04 6.83 9.56
CA SER A 95 12.32 7.70 10.70
C SER A 95 12.16 9.15 10.27
N ALA A 96 11.39 9.94 11.02
CA ALA A 96 11.24 11.37 10.78
C ALA A 96 12.59 12.11 10.77
N LEU A 97 13.56 11.63 11.58
CA LEU A 97 14.90 12.22 11.68
C LEU A 97 15.81 11.95 10.47
N ARG A 98 15.42 11.03 9.56
CA ARG A 98 16.22 10.64 8.39
C ARG A 98 15.43 10.70 7.07
N ASP A 99 14.28 11.36 7.03
CA ASP A 99 13.52 11.48 5.80
C ASP A 99 14.07 12.62 4.93
N ARG A 100 14.87 12.25 3.92
CA ARG A 100 15.49 13.17 2.95
C ARG A 100 14.50 14.07 2.20
N ARG A 101 13.20 13.74 2.19
CA ARG A 101 12.18 14.58 1.55
C ARG A 101 11.92 15.88 2.32
N HIS A 102 12.21 15.90 3.62
CA HIS A 102 12.20 17.11 4.45
C HIS A 102 13.53 17.85 4.45
N GLN A 103 14.58 17.26 3.87
CA GLN A 103 15.91 17.86 3.72
C GLN A 103 16.09 18.40 2.29
N ARG A 104 15.14 19.20 1.79
CA ARG A 104 15.42 19.99 0.59
C ARG A 104 16.45 21.06 0.95
N PRO A 105 17.56 21.19 0.21
CA PRO A 105 18.47 22.32 0.37
C PRO A 105 17.70 23.64 0.20
N PRO A 106 17.99 24.68 1.00
CA PRO A 106 17.32 26.00 0.91
C PRO A 106 17.32 26.58 -0.51
N GLU A 107 18.32 26.23 -1.32
CA GLU A 107 18.56 26.74 -2.67
C GLU A 107 17.42 26.48 -3.66
N GLN A 108 16.64 25.39 -3.47
CA GLN A 108 15.50 25.08 -4.34
C GLN A 108 14.19 25.75 -3.90
N GLN A 109 14.11 26.25 -2.67
CA GLN A 109 12.91 26.96 -2.20
C GLN A 109 12.85 28.39 -2.75
N THR A 110 14.00 29.05 -2.89
CA THR A 110 14.10 30.42 -3.41
C THR A 110 13.75 30.50 -4.90
N LEU A 111 14.22 29.55 -5.72
CA LEU A 111 13.93 29.53 -7.16
C LEU A 111 12.43 29.29 -7.45
N THR A 112 11.80 28.38 -6.70
CA THR A 112 10.37 28.07 -6.90
C THR A 112 9.46 29.19 -6.40
N ALA A 113 9.85 29.90 -5.33
CA ALA A 113 9.13 31.07 -4.83
C ALA A 113 9.20 32.25 -5.82
N MET A 114 10.39 32.52 -6.39
CA MET A 114 10.58 33.58 -7.38
C MET A 114 9.86 33.30 -8.71
N GLU A 115 9.79 32.03 -9.15
CA GLU A 115 8.99 31.64 -10.32
C GLU A 115 7.48 31.77 -10.10
N SER A 116 7.01 31.58 -8.87
CA SER A 116 5.58 31.72 -8.53
C SER A 116 5.13 33.18 -8.43
N GLU A 117 6.00 34.10 -7.98
CA GLU A 117 5.71 35.55 -7.96
C GLU A 117 5.78 36.17 -9.36
N ALA A 118 6.73 35.77 -10.20
CA ALA A 118 6.86 36.29 -11.57
C ALA A 118 5.65 35.95 -12.46
N LYS A 119 4.92 34.87 -12.15
CA LYS A 119 3.72 34.45 -12.90
C LYS A 119 2.42 35.12 -12.41
N ALA A 120 2.43 35.76 -11.24
CA ALA A 120 1.27 36.44 -10.66
C ALA A 120 1.15 37.92 -11.06
N VAL A 121 2.22 38.53 -11.62
CA VAL A 121 2.29 39.97 -11.94
C VAL A 121 1.95 40.27 -13.42
N SER A 122 1.39 39.33 -14.17
CA SER A 122 0.85 39.63 -15.51
C SER A 122 -0.61 39.23 -15.68
N PRO A 123 -1.54 40.09 -15.23
CA PRO A 123 -2.82 40.26 -15.91
C PRO A 123 -2.67 41.30 -17.03
N ARG A 124 -3.19 40.97 -18.20
CA ARG A 124 -3.49 41.95 -19.26
C ARG A 124 -4.62 42.87 -18.83
#